data_AF-A0A386ZHU8-F1
#
_entry.id   AF-A0A386ZHU8-F1
#
_cell.length_a   1.000
_cell.length_b   1.000
_cell.length_c   1.000
_cell.angle_alpha   90.00
_cell.angle_beta   90.00
_cell.angle_gamma   90.00
#
_symmetry.space_group_name_H-M   'P 1'
#
loop_
_entity.id
_entity.type
_entity.pdbx_description
1 polymer ?
#
loop_
_entity_poly.entity_id
_entity_poly.type
_entity_poly.pdbx_seq_one_letter_code
_entity_poly.pdbx_strand_id
1 'polypeptide(L)'
;MRRTTRRTPVRTAVLMGVSLLAAGFCGAGAQADPAAPGAQPTEQGLADYIAAGVPGATPVVDSGSACTSGSGAGSGNGSGNCFGGSGSSSGSAGGYASDTKGYGPVMTSWVAAFGYGLLNPDATPPGANDWNCKPSAAHPRPVILVHGTWMNAYNGFAYMGQPIKDAGFCTFTLNYGRANLVEGGGLGSVLPGTMGTGYIQDSAKQLSAFVDRVLAATGAAQVDVVAHSQGGALSNWYTKFEGGAAKVHDLITLGATNHGTSLDGIGALGRAINNLGIDVLGLVEIFVGHAGIQQTIGSDFVNQLNAGGDTVPGIDYTIVGTRYDEVTNPYDLTFLKAGPGAHVSNITLQDGCEQDVSDHLTMMYSPRALSIVLRALDPAPHPNLDCTFNPWLLGGGGSL
;
A
#
# COMPACT_ATOMS: atom_id res chain seq x y z
N MET A 1 14.04 66.01 41.93
CA MET A 1 13.14 66.27 40.79
C MET A 1 12.27 65.03 40.57
N ARG A 2 10.95 65.21 40.52
CA ARG A 2 9.94 64.17 40.32
C ARG A 2 9.88 63.72 38.85
N ARG A 3 9.65 62.42 38.60
CA ARG A 3 8.87 61.88 37.47
C ARG A 3 8.49 60.43 37.83
N THR A 4 7.36 60.26 38.53
CA THR A 4 6.04 59.84 38.02
C THR A 4 6.01 58.42 37.45
N THR A 5 5.37 57.57 38.24
CA THR A 5 4.81 56.25 37.97
C THR A 5 3.78 56.25 36.83
N ARG A 6 3.67 55.12 36.12
CA ARG A 6 2.37 54.55 35.69
C ARG A 6 2.50 53.06 35.37
N ARG A 7 1.81 52.24 36.17
CA ARG A 7 1.28 50.92 35.80
C ARG A 7 -0.14 51.13 35.27
N THR A 8 -0.53 50.47 34.18
CA THR A 8 -1.73 49.58 34.11
C THR A 8 -1.84 48.86 32.75
N PRO A 9 -2.58 47.72 32.68
CA PRO A 9 -2.65 46.77 31.58
C PRO A 9 -3.88 46.99 30.67
N VAL A 10 -4.10 46.12 29.66
CA VAL A 10 -5.39 45.47 29.27
C VAL A 10 -5.36 44.97 27.80
N ARG A 11 -5.55 43.64 27.67
CA ARG A 11 -6.36 42.84 26.71
C ARG A 11 -6.47 43.18 25.21
N THR A 12 -6.17 42.13 24.41
CA THR A 12 -6.96 41.54 23.32
C THR A 12 -7.33 42.37 22.07
N ALA A 13 -6.82 41.94 20.90
CA ALA A 13 -7.58 41.96 19.65
C ALA A 13 -7.10 40.82 18.73
N VAL A 14 -8.08 40.08 18.22
CA VAL A 14 -8.04 38.90 17.35
C VAL A 14 -8.55 39.32 15.96
N LEU A 15 -8.07 38.65 14.90
CA LEU A 15 -8.59 38.60 13.52
C LEU A 15 -8.56 39.89 12.67
N MET A 16 -7.79 39.86 11.57
CA MET A 16 -8.24 40.10 10.18
C MET A 16 -7.04 40.23 9.24
N GLY A 17 -6.97 39.37 8.22
CA GLY A 17 -5.88 39.43 7.23
C GLY A 17 -5.98 38.39 6.11
N VAL A 18 -7.15 38.22 5.49
CA VAL A 18 -7.26 37.57 4.16
C VAL A 18 -8.17 38.45 3.31
N SER A 19 -7.60 39.15 2.34
CA SER A 19 -8.24 39.65 1.12
C SER A 19 -7.24 40.58 0.43
N LEU A 20 -6.59 40.13 -0.64
CA LEU A 20 -6.09 40.93 -1.78
C LEU A 20 -5.27 40.03 -2.70
N LEU A 21 -5.94 39.30 -3.60
CA LEU A 21 -5.40 38.82 -4.89
C LEU A 21 -6.55 38.25 -5.73
N ALA A 22 -7.42 39.14 -6.19
CA ALA A 22 -8.40 38.86 -7.23
C ALA A 22 -8.67 40.13 -8.03
N ALA A 23 -7.72 40.50 -8.89
CA ALA A 23 -7.94 41.46 -9.97
C ALA A 23 -6.84 41.29 -11.03
N GLY A 24 -7.15 40.55 -12.09
CA GLY A 24 -6.32 40.51 -13.28
C GLY A 24 -6.49 39.22 -14.06
N PHE A 25 -7.55 39.14 -14.86
CA PHE A 25 -7.54 38.61 -16.24
C PHE A 25 -8.98 38.69 -16.78
N CYS A 26 -9.32 39.84 -17.38
CA CYS A 26 -10.42 39.90 -18.34
C CYS A 26 -9.83 39.62 -19.73
N GLY A 27 -10.33 38.58 -20.40
CA GLY A 27 -10.01 38.29 -21.79
C GLY A 27 -10.78 37.08 -22.35
N ALA A 28 -11.73 37.37 -23.24
CA ALA A 28 -12.49 36.50 -24.15
C ALA A 28 -13.38 35.39 -23.55
N GLY A 29 -14.70 35.63 -23.60
CA GLY A 29 -15.72 34.69 -23.15
C GLY A 29 -15.96 33.51 -24.08
N ALA A 30 -16.14 32.34 -23.47
CA ALA A 30 -16.96 31.27 -24.01
C ALA A 30 -18.27 31.26 -23.20
N GLN A 31 -19.41 31.41 -23.86
CA GLN A 31 -20.72 31.21 -23.24
C GLN A 31 -20.86 29.74 -22.86
N ALA A 32 -20.90 29.44 -21.57
CA ALA A 32 -21.46 28.19 -21.08
C ALA A 32 -22.92 28.45 -20.68
N ASP A 33 -23.84 27.68 -21.25
CA ASP A 33 -25.24 27.68 -20.83
C ASP A 33 -25.34 27.29 -19.34
N PRO A 34 -26.28 27.87 -18.57
CA PRO A 34 -26.43 27.53 -17.16
C PRO A 34 -26.94 26.09 -17.03
N ALA A 35 -26.10 25.22 -16.44
CA ALA A 35 -26.44 23.86 -16.10
C ALA A 35 -27.63 23.80 -15.11
N ALA A 36 -28.51 22.82 -15.31
CA ALA A 36 -29.68 22.59 -14.47
C ALA A 36 -29.29 22.27 -13.00
N PRO A 37 -30.05 22.76 -12.00
CA PRO A 37 -29.77 22.48 -10.60
C PRO A 37 -30.21 21.04 -10.25
N GLY A 38 -29.26 20.15 -9.95
CA GLY A 38 -29.60 18.81 -9.43
C GLY A 38 -28.52 17.73 -9.43
N ALA A 39 -27.41 17.87 -10.15
CA ALA A 39 -26.35 16.86 -10.14
C ALA A 39 -25.24 17.28 -9.15
N GLN A 40 -25.22 16.67 -7.97
CA GLN A 40 -23.98 16.62 -7.19
C GLN A 40 -22.97 15.77 -7.99
N PRO A 41 -21.69 16.17 -8.09
CA PRO A 41 -20.66 15.33 -8.70
C PRO A 41 -20.63 13.98 -7.96
N THR A 42 -20.77 12.89 -8.68
CA THR A 42 -20.57 11.55 -8.13
C THR A 42 -19.10 11.18 -8.23
N GLU A 43 -18.60 10.36 -7.31
CA GLU A 43 -17.21 9.87 -7.37
C GLU A 43 -16.92 9.15 -8.69
N GLN A 44 -17.92 8.45 -9.25
CA GLN A 44 -17.83 7.87 -10.61
C GLN A 44 -17.75 8.93 -11.71
N GLY A 45 -18.57 9.99 -11.64
CA GLY A 45 -18.53 11.07 -12.64
C GLY A 45 -17.18 11.82 -12.65
N LEU A 46 -16.50 11.85 -11.50
CA LEU A 46 -15.14 12.36 -11.38
C LEU A 46 -14.10 11.38 -11.93
N ALA A 47 -14.25 10.08 -11.65
CA ALA A 47 -13.41 9.03 -12.23
C ALA A 47 -13.49 9.01 -13.77
N ASP A 48 -14.70 9.14 -14.32
CA ASP A 48 -14.96 9.23 -15.75
C ASP A 48 -14.32 10.50 -16.37
N TYR A 49 -14.36 11.63 -15.67
CA TYR A 49 -13.75 12.89 -16.11
C TYR A 49 -12.22 12.80 -16.19
N ILE A 50 -11.59 12.11 -15.23
CA ILE A 50 -10.14 11.90 -15.21
C ILE A 50 -9.72 10.89 -16.30
N ALA A 51 -10.49 9.80 -16.47
CA ALA A 51 -10.24 8.79 -17.50
C ALA A 51 -10.35 9.35 -18.93
N ALA A 52 -11.19 10.37 -19.15
CA ALA A 52 -11.34 11.01 -20.45
C ALA A 52 -10.07 11.77 -20.92
N GLY A 53 -9.16 12.13 -20.01
CA GLY A 53 -7.95 12.90 -20.32
C GLY A 53 -8.24 14.32 -20.83
N VAL A 54 -7.21 15.18 -20.89
CA VAL A 54 -7.36 16.56 -21.41
C VAL A 54 -7.52 16.51 -22.94
N PRO A 55 -8.57 17.10 -23.55
CA PRO A 55 -8.71 17.14 -25.00
C PRO A 55 -7.55 17.90 -25.65
N GLY A 56 -6.71 17.21 -26.41
CA GLY A 56 -5.62 17.83 -27.18
C GLY A 56 -4.27 17.09 -27.22
N ALA A 57 -4.11 15.96 -26.53
CA ALA A 57 -2.90 15.15 -26.62
C ALA A 57 -2.88 14.31 -27.92
N THR A 58 -1.90 14.54 -28.79
CA THR A 58 -1.66 13.74 -30.00
C THR A 58 -1.05 12.36 -29.66
N PRO A 59 -1.49 11.26 -30.28
CA PRO A 59 -0.89 9.94 -30.06
C PRO A 59 0.52 9.87 -30.66
N VAL A 60 1.49 9.39 -29.87
CA VAL A 60 2.85 9.08 -30.36
C VAL A 60 2.86 7.64 -30.89
N VAL A 61 3.31 7.49 -32.12
CA VAL A 61 3.35 6.25 -32.90
C VAL A 61 4.37 5.26 -32.30
N ASP A 62 3.95 4.01 -32.16
CA ASP A 62 4.68 2.87 -31.61
C ASP A 62 5.86 2.46 -32.51
N SER A 63 7.05 2.31 -31.93
CA SER A 63 8.21 1.71 -32.58
C SER A 63 8.53 0.39 -31.88
N GLY A 64 8.03 -0.71 -32.45
CA GLY A 64 8.14 -2.05 -31.90
C GLY A 64 9.59 -2.52 -31.65
N SER A 65 9.75 -3.38 -30.64
CA SER A 65 10.98 -4.12 -30.38
C SER A 65 10.73 -5.62 -30.57
N ALA A 66 11.53 -6.22 -31.45
CA ALA A 66 11.45 -7.61 -31.85
C ALA A 66 12.17 -8.53 -30.85
N CYS A 67 11.43 -9.49 -30.29
CA CYS A 67 11.97 -10.73 -29.75
C CYS A 67 10.98 -11.85 -30.11
N THR A 68 11.24 -12.52 -31.23
CA THR A 68 10.53 -13.73 -31.65
C THR A 68 10.98 -14.91 -30.80
N SER A 69 10.04 -15.55 -30.09
CA SER A 69 10.23 -16.84 -29.45
C SER A 69 10.31 -17.95 -30.52
N GLY A 70 11.48 -18.56 -30.66
CA GLY A 70 11.68 -19.75 -31.47
C GLY A 70 11.73 -21.00 -30.60
N SER A 71 10.73 -21.86 -30.73
CA SER A 71 10.70 -23.22 -30.18
C SER A 71 11.67 -24.12 -30.95
N GLY A 72 12.57 -24.84 -30.26
CA GLY A 72 13.43 -25.84 -30.91
C GLY A 72 14.29 -26.62 -29.92
N ALA A 73 14.04 -27.92 -29.83
CA ALA A 73 14.83 -28.88 -29.07
C ALA A 73 16.26 -29.01 -29.64
N GLY A 74 17.28 -29.10 -28.78
CA GLY A 74 18.65 -29.39 -29.19
C GLY A 74 19.66 -29.26 -28.06
N SER A 75 20.35 -30.36 -27.77
CA SER A 75 21.45 -30.52 -26.81
C SER A 75 22.65 -29.60 -27.14
N GLY A 76 23.30 -29.04 -26.12
CA GLY A 76 24.61 -28.39 -26.28
C GLY A 76 25.01 -27.47 -25.11
N ASN A 77 26.04 -27.87 -24.37
CA ASN A 77 26.76 -27.05 -23.39
C ASN A 77 27.16 -25.69 -23.98
N GLY A 78 26.78 -24.59 -23.32
CA GLY A 78 27.18 -23.23 -23.68
C GLY A 78 27.00 -22.29 -22.50
N SER A 79 28.09 -22.04 -21.78
CA SER A 79 28.22 -20.98 -20.79
C SER A 79 27.95 -19.62 -21.45
N GLY A 80 26.82 -19.00 -21.11
CA GLY A 80 26.47 -17.64 -21.49
C GLY A 80 25.99 -16.88 -20.26
N ASN A 81 26.82 -15.97 -19.78
CA ASN A 81 26.58 -15.12 -18.62
C ASN A 81 25.35 -14.22 -18.83
N CYS A 82 24.35 -14.31 -17.96
CA CYS A 82 23.31 -13.30 -17.79
C CYS A 82 23.29 -12.83 -16.33
N PHE A 83 24.36 -12.15 -15.91
CA PHE A 83 24.31 -11.22 -14.78
C PHE A 83 24.28 -9.80 -15.35
N GLY A 84 23.17 -9.10 -15.12
CA GLY A 84 22.99 -7.70 -15.54
C GLY A 84 21.79 -7.52 -16.44
N GLY A 85 20.61 -7.38 -15.84
CA GLY A 85 19.35 -7.11 -16.55
C GLY A 85 18.41 -6.27 -15.71
N SER A 86 18.84 -5.06 -15.33
CA SER A 86 17.91 -3.96 -15.07
C SER A 86 17.26 -3.60 -16.40
N GLY A 87 16.00 -3.98 -16.57
CA GLY A 87 15.24 -3.78 -17.80
C GLY A 87 13.76 -4.02 -17.55
N SER A 88 13.15 -3.13 -16.77
CA SER A 88 11.71 -2.99 -16.66
C SER A 88 11.13 -2.73 -18.05
N SER A 89 10.30 -3.64 -18.55
CA SER A 89 9.41 -3.36 -19.67
C SER A 89 7.99 -3.16 -19.14
N SER A 90 7.64 -1.92 -18.81
CA SER A 90 6.25 -1.47 -18.84
C SER A 90 6.17 -0.35 -19.87
N GLY A 91 5.29 -0.51 -20.85
CA GLY A 91 4.99 0.52 -21.83
C GLY A 91 4.51 1.80 -21.16
N SER A 92 4.45 2.88 -21.92
CA SER A 92 4.21 4.26 -21.50
C SER A 92 2.87 4.56 -20.81
N ALA A 93 2.18 3.55 -20.28
CA ALA A 93 1.06 3.62 -19.38
C ALA A 93 1.16 2.43 -18.41
N GLY A 94 1.74 2.65 -17.23
CA GLY A 94 1.84 1.63 -16.18
C GLY A 94 3.11 1.80 -15.35
N GLY A 95 2.94 1.95 -14.03
CA GLY A 95 4.07 2.01 -13.10
C GLY A 95 4.93 0.74 -13.13
N TYR A 96 6.08 0.75 -12.48
CA TYR A 96 7.01 -0.38 -12.42
C TYR A 96 7.28 -0.86 -10.99
N ALA A 97 7.84 -2.07 -10.87
CA ALA A 97 8.33 -2.62 -9.60
C ALA A 97 9.87 -2.62 -9.55
N SER A 98 10.43 -2.68 -8.35
CA SER A 98 11.88 -2.77 -8.13
C SER A 98 12.25 -3.71 -6.99
N ASP A 99 13.43 -4.32 -7.10
CA ASP A 99 14.05 -5.04 -5.98
C ASP A 99 14.52 -4.05 -4.91
N THR A 100 14.49 -4.48 -3.65
CA THR A 100 15.12 -3.76 -2.54
C THR A 100 16.65 -3.93 -2.56
N LYS A 101 17.37 -3.02 -1.90
CA LYS A 101 18.82 -2.90 -1.88
C LYS A 101 19.31 -2.45 -0.52
N GLY A 102 20.26 -3.19 0.03
CA GLY A 102 20.87 -2.90 1.33
C GLY A 102 19.88 -3.09 2.49
N TYR A 103 20.38 -3.53 3.64
CA TYR A 103 19.51 -3.75 4.81
C TYR A 103 19.36 -2.46 5.62
N GLY A 104 18.11 -2.09 5.91
CA GLY A 104 17.82 -1.05 6.90
C GLY A 104 17.78 -1.63 8.33
N PRO A 105 17.77 -0.76 9.36
CA PRO A 105 17.67 -1.19 10.75
C PRO A 105 16.27 -1.68 11.13
N VAL A 106 16.16 -2.44 12.22
CA VAL A 106 14.85 -2.73 12.86
C VAL A 106 14.30 -1.46 13.48
N MET A 107 13.00 -1.23 13.30
CA MET A 107 12.29 -0.08 13.85
C MET A 107 10.98 -0.53 14.50
N THR A 108 10.66 0.04 15.66
CA THR A 108 9.40 -0.24 16.38
C THR A 108 8.35 0.86 16.19
N SER A 109 8.73 1.98 15.57
CA SER A 109 7.83 3.10 15.25
C SER A 109 7.67 3.24 13.75
N TRP A 110 6.42 3.31 13.29
CA TRP A 110 6.09 3.55 11.89
C TRP A 110 6.67 4.88 11.40
N VAL A 111 6.58 5.94 12.20
CA VAL A 111 7.07 7.29 11.83
C VAL A 111 8.58 7.27 11.58
N ALA A 112 9.35 6.61 12.47
CA ALA A 112 10.80 6.48 12.31
C ALA A 112 11.16 5.66 11.05
N ALA A 113 10.44 4.55 10.81
CA ALA A 113 10.65 3.72 9.64
C ALA A 113 10.27 4.45 8.34
N PHE A 114 9.18 5.21 8.34
CA PHE A 114 8.74 6.03 7.22
C PHE A 114 9.80 7.08 6.88
N GLY A 115 10.27 7.85 7.86
CA GLY A 115 11.33 8.84 7.68
C GLY A 115 12.64 8.24 7.15
N TYR A 116 13.04 7.06 7.66
CA TYR A 116 14.20 6.33 7.12
C TYR A 116 13.97 5.90 5.66
N GLY A 117 12.76 5.41 5.35
CA GLY A 117 12.36 4.99 4.01
C GLY A 117 12.34 6.12 2.99
N LEU A 118 12.07 7.37 3.40
CA LEU A 118 12.21 8.53 2.51
C LEU A 118 13.67 8.77 2.10
N LEU A 119 14.62 8.54 3.01
CA LEU A 119 16.05 8.71 2.75
C LEU A 119 16.68 7.48 2.08
N ASN A 120 16.04 6.32 2.22
CA ASN A 120 16.51 5.02 1.72
C ASN A 120 15.34 4.30 1.03
N PRO A 121 14.87 4.80 -0.13
CA PRO A 121 13.60 4.38 -0.75
C PRO A 121 13.56 2.92 -1.18
N ASP A 122 14.72 2.33 -1.43
CA ASP A 122 14.85 0.92 -1.81
C ASP A 122 15.39 0.03 -0.68
N ALA A 123 15.46 0.49 0.58
CA ALA A 123 15.99 -0.34 1.66
C ALA A 123 15.22 -1.67 1.78
N THR A 124 15.96 -2.75 2.06
CA THR A 124 15.40 -4.04 2.44
C THR A 124 15.04 -4.00 3.93
N PRO A 125 13.82 -4.35 4.34
CA PRO A 125 13.49 -4.50 5.75
C PRO A 125 14.31 -5.66 6.37
N PRO A 126 14.64 -5.57 7.66
CA PRO A 126 15.20 -6.70 8.41
C PRO A 126 14.39 -7.98 8.19
N GLY A 127 15.09 -9.11 8.12
CA GLY A 127 14.46 -10.41 7.93
C GLY A 127 14.07 -10.79 6.49
N ALA A 128 14.10 -9.87 5.52
CA ALA A 128 13.61 -10.12 4.16
C ALA A 128 14.70 -10.27 3.09
N ASN A 129 14.30 -10.85 1.96
CA ASN A 129 15.05 -10.92 0.70
C ASN A 129 16.41 -11.64 0.78
N ASP A 130 16.51 -12.65 1.66
CA ASP A 130 17.58 -13.64 1.57
C ASP A 130 17.23 -14.67 0.49
N TRP A 131 17.67 -14.41 -0.74
CA TRP A 131 17.43 -15.28 -1.91
C TRP A 131 18.13 -16.65 -1.82
N ASN A 132 18.99 -16.87 -0.83
CA ASN A 132 19.56 -18.19 -0.54
C ASN A 132 18.73 -18.97 0.48
N CYS A 133 17.71 -18.36 1.10
CA CYS A 133 16.85 -19.02 2.05
C CYS A 133 16.09 -20.19 1.41
N LYS A 134 16.05 -21.33 2.10
CA LYS A 134 15.32 -22.52 1.69
C LYS A 134 14.25 -22.84 2.73
N PRO A 135 12.96 -22.83 2.35
CA PRO A 135 11.87 -23.23 3.24
C PRO A 135 12.14 -24.61 3.84
N SER A 136 11.86 -24.75 5.13
CA SER A 136 12.09 -26.00 5.86
C SER A 136 10.89 -26.94 5.72
N ALA A 137 11.00 -28.19 6.19
CA ALA A 137 9.85 -29.07 6.25
C ALA A 137 8.77 -28.59 7.24
N ALA A 138 9.15 -27.83 8.27
CA ALA A 138 8.23 -27.24 9.23
C ALA A 138 7.51 -26.01 8.65
N HIS A 139 8.23 -25.20 7.88
CA HIS A 139 7.70 -24.01 7.20
C HIS A 139 8.00 -24.11 5.69
N PRO A 140 7.22 -24.91 4.93
CA PRO A 140 7.53 -25.24 3.54
C PRO A 140 7.20 -24.14 2.53
N ARG A 141 6.51 -23.08 2.97
CA ARG A 141 6.08 -21.96 2.13
C ARG A 141 6.85 -20.70 2.53
N PRO A 142 7.46 -19.96 1.58
CA PRO A 142 8.01 -18.65 1.86
C PRO A 142 6.88 -17.62 2.04
N VAL A 143 7.17 -16.55 2.78
CA VAL A 143 6.22 -15.47 3.09
C VAL A 143 6.52 -14.25 2.22
N ILE A 144 5.51 -13.74 1.51
CA ILE A 144 5.58 -12.51 0.72
C ILE A 144 4.99 -11.36 1.52
N LEU A 145 5.78 -10.32 1.74
CA LEU A 145 5.42 -9.12 2.48
C LEU A 145 5.07 -7.99 1.50
N VAL A 146 3.83 -7.50 1.52
CA VAL A 146 3.30 -6.52 0.54
C VAL A 146 2.86 -5.22 1.23
N HIS A 147 3.53 -4.11 0.91
CA HIS A 147 3.29 -2.81 1.54
C HIS A 147 2.00 -2.13 1.04
N GLY A 148 1.59 -1.02 1.69
CA GLY A 148 0.41 -0.24 1.33
C GLY A 148 0.68 0.97 0.42
N THR A 149 -0.33 1.83 0.27
CA THR A 149 -0.26 3.11 -0.47
C THR A 149 0.77 4.05 0.14
N TRP A 150 1.58 4.70 -0.69
CA TRP A 150 2.65 5.65 -0.32
C TRP A 150 3.72 5.08 0.62
N MET A 151 3.79 3.76 0.71
CA MET A 151 4.80 3.03 1.48
C MET A 151 5.83 2.42 0.53
N ASN A 152 6.83 1.77 1.11
CA ASN A 152 7.78 0.92 0.42
C ASN A 152 8.03 -0.34 1.25
N ALA A 153 8.77 -1.29 0.69
CA ALA A 153 9.10 -2.55 1.34
C ALA A 153 9.68 -2.36 2.74
N TYR A 154 10.57 -1.38 2.94
CA TYR A 154 11.19 -1.13 4.23
C TYR A 154 10.17 -0.64 5.27
N ASN A 155 9.51 0.50 5.03
CA ASN A 155 8.61 1.08 6.04
C ASN A 155 7.31 0.28 6.23
N GLY A 156 6.99 -0.65 5.32
CA GLY A 156 5.95 -1.66 5.53
C GLY A 156 6.32 -2.69 6.59
N PHE A 157 7.58 -3.13 6.64
CA PHE A 157 7.95 -4.34 7.40
C PHE A 157 9.21 -4.20 8.26
N ALA A 158 9.65 -2.98 8.55
CA ALA A 158 10.82 -2.71 9.40
C ALA A 158 10.69 -3.26 10.84
N TYR A 159 9.46 -3.52 11.28
CA TYR A 159 9.16 -4.19 12.55
C TYR A 159 8.97 -5.71 12.36
N MET A 160 7.93 -6.13 11.63
CA MET A 160 7.51 -7.55 11.55
C MET A 160 8.48 -8.46 10.79
N GLY A 161 9.30 -7.91 9.87
CA GLY A 161 10.14 -8.74 9.00
C GLY A 161 11.13 -9.61 9.75
N GLN A 162 11.83 -9.06 10.76
CA GLN A 162 12.81 -9.83 11.53
C GLN A 162 12.16 -10.89 12.43
N PRO A 163 11.12 -10.58 13.24
CA PRO A 163 10.44 -11.60 14.04
C PRO A 163 9.84 -12.75 13.22
N ILE A 164 9.30 -12.48 12.02
CA ILE A 164 8.81 -13.54 11.13
C ILE A 164 9.98 -14.41 10.65
N LYS A 165 11.13 -13.82 10.31
CA LYS A 165 12.35 -14.60 9.99
C LYS A 165 12.83 -15.42 11.19
N ASP A 166 12.85 -14.84 12.38
CA ASP A 166 13.29 -15.49 13.61
C ASP A 166 12.37 -16.66 14.01
N ALA A 167 11.10 -16.60 13.61
CA ALA A 167 10.16 -17.71 13.71
C ALA A 167 10.41 -18.84 12.68
N GLY A 168 11.39 -18.70 11.78
CA GLY A 168 11.84 -19.76 10.88
C GLY A 168 11.33 -19.65 9.44
N PHE A 169 10.66 -18.56 9.07
CA PHE A 169 10.12 -18.35 7.72
C PHE A 169 11.15 -17.68 6.79
N CYS A 170 11.20 -18.12 5.53
CA CYS A 170 11.88 -17.38 4.47
C CYS A 170 10.97 -16.24 4.00
N THR A 171 11.35 -14.98 4.25
CA THR A 171 10.52 -13.82 3.88
C THR A 171 11.09 -13.04 2.68
N PHE A 172 10.19 -12.57 1.81
CA PHE A 172 10.50 -11.82 0.60
C PHE A 172 9.57 -10.64 0.44
N THR A 173 10.05 -9.58 -0.19
CA THR A 173 9.27 -8.36 -0.42
C THR A 173 9.76 -7.61 -1.66
N LEU A 174 8.88 -6.80 -2.24
CA LEU A 174 9.13 -5.99 -3.41
C LEU A 174 8.67 -4.56 -3.18
N ASN A 175 9.24 -3.64 -3.95
CA ASN A 175 8.68 -2.32 -4.16
C ASN A 175 7.81 -2.36 -5.41
N TYR A 176 6.53 -1.97 -5.32
CA TYR A 176 5.60 -2.05 -6.44
C TYR A 176 4.93 -0.71 -6.73
N GLY A 177 4.30 -0.60 -7.92
CA GLY A 177 3.41 0.51 -8.23
C GLY A 177 4.12 1.87 -8.26
N ARG A 178 5.40 1.89 -8.63
CA ARG A 178 6.15 3.14 -8.83
C ARG A 178 5.66 3.81 -10.11
N ALA A 179 4.91 4.89 -9.97
CA ALA A 179 4.49 5.73 -11.07
C ALA A 179 4.90 7.18 -10.78
N ASN A 180 5.51 7.85 -11.75
CA ASN A 180 5.78 9.28 -11.67
C ASN A 180 4.52 10.12 -11.97
N LEU A 181 4.62 11.45 -11.87
CA LEU A 181 3.47 12.34 -12.08
C LEU A 181 2.82 12.19 -13.48
N VAL A 182 3.62 11.99 -14.53
CA VAL A 182 3.13 11.81 -15.92
C VAL A 182 2.48 10.44 -16.11
N GLU A 183 2.95 9.43 -15.36
CA GLU A 183 2.34 8.09 -15.29
C GLU A 183 1.12 8.05 -14.33
N GLY A 184 0.73 9.20 -13.79
CA GLY A 184 -0.41 9.38 -12.88
C GLY A 184 -0.21 8.84 -11.47
N GLY A 185 1.04 8.86 -10.98
CA GLY A 185 1.36 8.57 -9.58
C GLY A 185 0.93 9.65 -8.57
N GLY A 186 0.34 10.76 -9.05
CA GLY A 186 -0.06 11.91 -8.21
C GLY A 186 1.13 12.64 -7.58
N LEU A 187 0.85 13.72 -6.84
CA LEU A 187 1.90 14.50 -6.17
C LEU A 187 2.61 13.72 -5.06
N GLY A 188 1.97 12.70 -4.48
CA GLY A 188 2.63 11.78 -3.55
C GLY A 188 3.91 11.19 -4.13
N SER A 189 3.90 10.79 -5.41
CA SER A 189 5.06 10.19 -6.09
C SER A 189 6.32 11.05 -6.20
N VAL A 190 6.23 12.36 -5.91
CA VAL A 190 7.39 13.27 -5.87
C VAL A 190 8.24 13.01 -4.62
N LEU A 191 7.63 12.51 -3.54
CA LEU A 191 8.37 12.13 -2.34
C LEU A 191 9.16 10.84 -2.61
N PRO A 192 10.48 10.83 -2.35
CA PRO A 192 11.27 9.60 -2.47
C PRO A 192 10.69 8.51 -1.56
N GLY A 193 10.60 7.29 -2.06
CA GLY A 193 10.19 6.14 -1.24
C GLY A 193 8.68 5.99 -1.02
N THR A 194 7.85 6.86 -1.58
CA THR A 194 6.40 6.66 -1.62
C THR A 194 6.02 5.91 -2.89
N MET A 195 5.49 4.69 -2.75
CA MET A 195 5.15 3.80 -3.87
C MET A 195 3.71 3.30 -3.76
N GLY A 196 3.29 2.33 -4.56
CA GLY A 196 1.87 1.94 -4.61
C GLY A 196 0.96 3.08 -5.11
N THR A 197 1.43 3.84 -6.11
CA THR A 197 0.73 5.00 -6.67
C THR A 197 0.18 4.75 -8.08
N GLY A 198 0.79 3.83 -8.83
CA GLY A 198 0.28 3.37 -10.13
C GLY A 198 -0.96 2.47 -10.03
N TYR A 199 -1.53 2.05 -11.15
CA TYR A 199 -2.70 1.18 -11.17
C TYR A 199 -2.48 -0.12 -10.37
N ILE A 200 -3.48 -0.51 -9.58
CA ILE A 200 -3.43 -1.69 -8.72
C ILE A 200 -3.40 -2.97 -9.55
N GLN A 201 -4.08 -3.02 -10.70
CA GLN A 201 -4.04 -4.18 -11.59
C GLN A 201 -2.63 -4.43 -12.16
N ASP A 202 -1.92 -3.37 -12.54
CA ASP A 202 -0.54 -3.50 -13.00
C ASP A 202 0.40 -3.90 -11.87
N SER A 203 0.14 -3.38 -10.68
CA SER A 203 0.85 -3.76 -9.46
C SER A 203 0.60 -5.24 -9.07
N ALA A 204 -0.59 -5.77 -9.34
CA ALA A 204 -0.89 -7.19 -9.14
C ALA A 204 -0.14 -8.10 -10.13
N LYS A 205 0.06 -7.66 -11.37
CA LYS A 205 0.95 -8.36 -12.33
C LYS A 205 2.40 -8.33 -11.88
N GLN A 206 2.85 -7.22 -11.30
CA GLN A 206 4.19 -7.11 -10.70
C GLN A 206 4.35 -8.10 -9.53
N LEU A 207 3.33 -8.21 -8.66
CA LEU A 207 3.31 -9.20 -7.60
C LEU A 207 3.34 -10.63 -8.17
N SER A 208 2.56 -10.91 -9.22
CA SER A 208 2.55 -12.23 -9.89
C SER A 208 3.95 -12.65 -10.35
N ALA A 209 4.66 -11.75 -11.06
CA ALA A 209 6.03 -12.00 -11.51
C ALA A 209 7.01 -12.18 -10.34
N PHE A 210 6.83 -11.43 -9.25
CA PHE A 210 7.68 -11.55 -8.07
C PHE A 210 7.45 -12.89 -7.34
N VAL A 211 6.20 -13.31 -7.18
CA VAL A 211 5.85 -14.62 -6.58
C VAL A 211 6.46 -15.75 -7.41
N ASP A 212 6.37 -15.69 -8.74
CA ASP A 212 6.98 -16.70 -9.61
C ASP A 212 8.49 -16.79 -9.43
N ARG A 213 9.17 -15.64 -9.29
CA ARG A 213 10.60 -15.60 -9.00
C ARG A 213 10.93 -16.21 -7.64
N VAL A 214 10.12 -15.95 -6.61
CA VAL A 214 10.31 -16.52 -5.25
C VAL A 214 10.09 -18.03 -5.26
N LEU A 215 9.02 -18.52 -5.89
CA LEU A 215 8.75 -19.96 -6.04
C LEU A 215 9.89 -20.65 -6.78
N ALA A 216 10.39 -20.07 -7.88
CA ALA A 216 11.52 -20.61 -8.62
C ALA A 216 12.82 -20.65 -7.78
N ALA A 217 13.09 -19.60 -7.00
CA ALA A 217 14.30 -19.51 -6.19
C ALA A 217 14.26 -20.47 -4.97
N THR A 218 13.09 -20.66 -4.37
CA THR A 218 12.94 -21.46 -3.15
C THR A 218 12.64 -22.94 -3.45
N GLY A 219 12.00 -23.23 -4.58
CA GLY A 219 11.48 -24.55 -4.93
C GLY A 219 10.13 -24.89 -4.28
N ALA A 220 9.51 -23.92 -3.59
CA ALA A 220 8.18 -24.10 -3.01
C ALA A 220 7.09 -24.13 -4.10
N ALA A 221 5.95 -24.75 -3.80
CA ALA A 221 4.79 -24.79 -4.70
C ALA A 221 3.80 -23.63 -4.46
N GLN A 222 3.74 -23.13 -3.23
CA GLN A 222 2.88 -22.04 -2.81
C GLN A 222 3.65 -21.09 -1.88
N VAL A 223 3.12 -19.88 -1.71
CA VAL A 223 3.56 -18.87 -0.77
C VAL A 223 2.45 -18.53 0.22
N ASP A 224 2.84 -17.97 1.36
CA ASP A 224 1.92 -17.24 2.24
C ASP A 224 2.12 -15.74 2.01
N VAL A 225 1.06 -14.94 2.10
CA VAL A 225 1.11 -13.49 1.84
C VAL A 225 0.69 -12.74 3.10
N VAL A 226 1.51 -11.79 3.54
CA VAL A 226 1.18 -10.81 4.57
C VAL A 226 1.15 -9.43 3.93
N ALA A 227 0.00 -8.79 3.92
CA ALA A 227 -0.22 -7.55 3.18
C ALA A 227 -0.89 -6.46 4.03
N HIS A 228 -0.53 -5.22 3.75
CA HIS A 228 -1.08 -4.05 4.46
C HIS A 228 -1.89 -3.16 3.53
N SER A 229 -3.03 -2.65 3.99
CA SER A 229 -3.79 -1.60 3.28
C SER A 229 -4.06 -1.99 1.80
N GLN A 230 -3.69 -1.15 0.85
CA GLN A 230 -3.74 -1.42 -0.60
C GLN A 230 -3.12 -2.78 -0.99
N GLY A 231 -2.03 -3.17 -0.34
CA GLY A 231 -1.36 -4.44 -0.60
C GLY A 231 -2.29 -5.64 -0.42
N GLY A 232 -3.28 -5.56 0.48
CA GLY A 232 -4.31 -6.59 0.66
C GLY A 232 -5.28 -6.66 -0.51
N ALA A 233 -5.81 -5.52 -0.95
CA ALA A 233 -6.69 -5.45 -2.13
C ALA A 233 -5.96 -5.87 -3.42
N LEU A 234 -4.70 -5.46 -3.57
CA LEU A 234 -3.80 -5.90 -4.63
C LEU A 234 -3.58 -7.42 -4.60
N SER A 235 -3.34 -7.99 -3.42
CA SER A 235 -3.12 -9.43 -3.27
C SER A 235 -4.39 -10.22 -3.59
N ASN A 236 -5.57 -9.72 -3.20
CA ASN A 236 -6.85 -10.29 -3.61
C ASN A 236 -7.08 -10.20 -5.13
N TRP A 237 -6.68 -9.10 -5.78
CA TRP A 237 -6.72 -9.02 -7.24
C TRP A 237 -5.81 -10.08 -7.87
N TYR A 238 -4.59 -10.23 -7.36
CA TYR A 238 -3.63 -11.23 -7.82
C TYR A 238 -4.18 -12.66 -7.74
N THR A 239 -4.81 -13.04 -6.62
CA THR A 239 -5.38 -14.38 -6.46
C THR A 239 -6.56 -14.63 -7.38
N LYS A 240 -7.39 -13.62 -7.64
CA LYS A 240 -8.59 -13.73 -8.50
C LYS A 240 -8.30 -13.68 -10.00
N PHE A 241 -7.36 -12.84 -10.44
CA PHE A 241 -7.24 -12.47 -11.86
C PHE A 241 -5.85 -12.66 -12.47
N GLU A 242 -4.79 -12.76 -11.67
CA GLU A 242 -3.41 -12.79 -12.18
C GLU A 242 -2.69 -14.12 -11.89
N GLY A 243 -3.47 -15.19 -11.75
CA GLY A 243 -2.98 -16.56 -11.61
C GLY A 243 -2.50 -16.94 -10.21
N GLY A 244 -2.82 -16.15 -9.19
CA GLY A 244 -2.39 -16.40 -7.81
C GLY A 244 -3.16 -17.50 -7.06
N ALA A 245 -4.35 -17.89 -7.53
CA ALA A 245 -5.23 -18.86 -6.86
C ALA A 245 -4.53 -20.17 -6.44
N ALA A 246 -3.70 -20.73 -7.32
CA ALA A 246 -2.98 -21.99 -7.06
C ALA A 246 -1.62 -21.80 -6.36
N LYS A 247 -1.17 -20.55 -6.19
CA LYS A 247 0.16 -20.18 -5.71
C LYS A 247 0.15 -19.59 -4.30
N VAL A 248 -1.02 -19.23 -3.77
CA VAL A 248 -1.18 -18.69 -2.41
C VAL A 248 -1.87 -19.74 -1.55
N HIS A 249 -1.37 -19.95 -0.33
CA HIS A 249 -2.01 -20.80 0.68
C HIS A 249 -2.71 -19.92 1.72
N ASP A 250 -1.95 -19.10 2.45
CA ASP A 250 -2.50 -18.10 3.38
C ASP A 250 -2.48 -16.69 2.78
N LEU A 251 -3.59 -15.95 2.89
CA LEU A 251 -3.65 -14.50 2.65
C LEU A 251 -4.02 -13.77 3.94
N ILE A 252 -3.01 -13.17 4.57
CA ILE A 252 -3.11 -12.44 5.82
C ILE A 252 -3.07 -10.95 5.52
N THR A 253 -4.09 -10.20 5.93
CA THR A 253 -4.15 -8.76 5.66
C THR A 253 -4.37 -7.92 6.91
N LEU A 254 -3.73 -6.76 6.94
CA LEU A 254 -3.75 -5.80 8.04
C LEU A 254 -4.34 -4.47 7.50
N GLY A 255 -5.56 -4.13 7.92
CA GLY A 255 -6.26 -2.90 7.53
C GLY A 255 -6.52 -2.77 6.01
N ALA A 256 -6.73 -3.87 5.29
CA ALA A 256 -6.83 -3.85 3.83
C ALA A 256 -8.06 -3.09 3.32
N THR A 257 -7.93 -2.43 2.17
CA THR A 257 -9.05 -1.73 1.49
C THR A 257 -9.84 -2.70 0.60
N ASN A 258 -10.20 -3.88 1.12
CA ASN A 258 -10.84 -4.96 0.34
C ASN A 258 -12.16 -4.53 -0.29
N HIS A 259 -12.96 -3.73 0.43
CA HIS A 259 -14.19 -3.12 -0.05
C HIS A 259 -14.05 -1.61 -0.31
N GLY A 260 -12.81 -1.14 -0.50
CA GLY A 260 -12.48 0.27 -0.68
C GLY A 260 -12.44 1.08 0.61
N THR A 261 -12.25 2.39 0.43
CA THR A 261 -12.24 3.44 1.45
C THR A 261 -12.98 4.68 0.91
N SER A 262 -13.34 5.62 1.78
CA SER A 262 -13.86 6.93 1.37
C SER A 262 -12.74 7.89 0.93
N LEU A 263 -13.09 8.92 0.16
CA LEU A 263 -12.17 10.04 -0.13
C LEU A 263 -11.65 10.70 1.15
N ASP A 264 -12.47 10.77 2.20
CA ASP A 264 -12.07 11.27 3.51
C ASP A 264 -11.02 10.39 4.19
N GLY A 265 -11.10 9.06 4.00
CA GLY A 265 -10.10 8.10 4.48
C GLY A 265 -8.78 8.22 3.74
N ILE A 266 -8.81 8.38 2.41
CA ILE A 266 -7.60 8.68 1.62
C ILE A 266 -7.01 10.03 2.05
N GLY A 267 -7.85 11.04 2.26
CA GLY A 267 -7.45 12.33 2.79
C GLY A 267 -6.87 12.23 4.21
N ALA A 268 -7.39 11.33 5.06
CA ALA A 268 -6.88 11.07 6.40
C ALA A 268 -5.47 10.45 6.35
N LEU A 269 -5.23 9.50 5.44
CA LEU A 269 -3.90 8.95 5.20
C LEU A 269 -2.92 10.07 4.79
N GLY A 270 -3.33 10.93 3.86
CA GLY A 270 -2.52 12.07 3.44
C GLY A 270 -2.23 13.03 4.60
N ARG A 271 -3.24 13.34 5.42
CA ARG A 271 -3.07 14.19 6.62
C ARG A 271 -2.18 13.56 7.70
N ALA A 272 -2.26 12.25 7.90
CA ALA A 272 -1.41 11.53 8.86
C ALA A 272 0.08 11.65 8.48
N ILE A 273 0.40 11.51 7.20
CA ILE A 273 1.76 11.73 6.69
C ILE A 273 2.16 13.22 6.80
N ASN A 274 1.24 14.14 6.48
CA ASN A 274 1.47 15.59 6.53
C ASN A 274 1.78 16.14 7.92
N ASN A 275 0.97 15.76 8.92
CA ASN A 275 1.04 16.29 10.29
C ASN A 275 2.35 15.93 11.02
N LEU A 276 3.21 15.11 10.38
CA LEU A 276 4.56 14.78 10.83
C LEU A 276 5.63 15.77 10.32
N GLY A 277 5.23 16.89 9.71
CA GLY A 277 6.12 17.98 9.28
C GLY A 277 6.63 17.84 7.84
N ILE A 278 5.99 16.99 7.03
CA ILE A 278 6.30 16.78 5.61
C ILE A 278 5.13 17.37 4.81
N ASP A 279 5.37 18.45 4.07
CA ASP A 279 4.30 19.18 3.36
C ASP A 279 3.89 18.43 2.07
N VAL A 280 2.79 17.70 2.15
CA VAL A 280 2.10 16.92 1.10
C VAL A 280 0.64 17.39 0.89
N LEU A 281 0.32 18.67 1.07
CA LEU A 281 -1.05 19.18 0.83
C LEU A 281 -1.19 20.27 -0.24
N GLY A 282 -2.09 19.95 -1.16
CA GLY A 282 -2.78 20.77 -2.16
C GLY A 282 -4.01 19.95 -2.61
N LEU A 283 -4.86 20.45 -3.50
CA LEU A 283 -6.16 19.86 -3.90
C LEU A 283 -6.17 18.31 -3.96
N VAL A 284 -6.99 17.66 -3.12
CA VAL A 284 -7.00 16.21 -2.82
C VAL A 284 -6.92 15.32 -4.07
N GLU A 285 -7.52 15.72 -5.19
CA GLU A 285 -7.51 14.96 -6.45
C GLU A 285 -6.12 14.81 -7.10
N ILE A 286 -5.25 15.82 -7.00
CA ILE A 286 -3.91 15.78 -7.64
C ILE A 286 -2.94 14.92 -6.80
N PHE A 287 -3.28 14.61 -5.54
CA PHE A 287 -2.35 13.98 -4.59
C PHE A 287 -2.40 12.46 -4.57
N VAL A 288 -3.54 11.85 -4.92
CA VAL A 288 -3.85 10.44 -4.60
C VAL A 288 -3.25 9.40 -5.55
N GLY A 289 -2.90 9.81 -6.77
CA GLY A 289 -2.46 8.90 -7.83
C GLY A 289 -3.55 7.90 -8.26
N HIS A 290 -3.27 7.12 -9.30
CA HIS A 290 -4.21 6.11 -9.81
C HIS A 290 -4.67 5.13 -8.74
N ALA A 291 -3.74 4.64 -7.92
CA ALA A 291 -4.03 3.67 -6.88
C ALA A 291 -4.96 4.22 -5.78
N GLY A 292 -4.82 5.50 -5.43
CA GLY A 292 -5.72 6.15 -4.47
C GLY A 292 -7.14 6.22 -5.00
N ILE A 293 -7.33 6.61 -6.26
CA ILE A 293 -8.65 6.66 -6.91
C ILE A 293 -9.28 5.26 -6.97
N GLN A 294 -8.50 4.24 -7.31
CA GLN A 294 -9.02 2.88 -7.40
C GLN A 294 -9.43 2.27 -6.05
N GLN A 295 -8.99 2.85 -4.93
CA GLN A 295 -9.41 2.40 -3.61
C GLN A 295 -10.72 3.04 -3.16
N THR A 296 -11.32 3.97 -3.89
CA THR A 296 -12.59 4.56 -3.47
C THR A 296 -13.73 3.56 -3.58
N ILE A 297 -14.64 3.58 -2.60
CA ILE A 297 -15.89 2.81 -2.63
C ILE A 297 -16.64 3.10 -3.91
N GLY A 298 -17.10 2.05 -4.60
CA GLY A 298 -17.86 2.18 -5.84
C GLY A 298 -17.03 2.42 -7.09
N SER A 299 -15.70 2.52 -7.00
CA SER A 299 -14.82 2.52 -8.17
C SER A 299 -14.93 1.21 -8.96
N ASP A 300 -14.63 1.27 -10.26
CA ASP A 300 -14.62 0.08 -11.13
C ASP A 300 -13.72 -1.03 -10.60
N PHE A 301 -12.56 -0.67 -10.03
CA PHE A 301 -11.65 -1.63 -9.40
C PHE A 301 -12.33 -2.36 -8.23
N VAL A 302 -12.89 -1.63 -7.25
CA VAL A 302 -13.52 -2.23 -6.07
C VAL A 302 -14.74 -3.07 -6.46
N ASN A 303 -15.55 -2.58 -7.40
CA ASN A 303 -16.72 -3.31 -7.90
C ASN A 303 -16.30 -4.61 -8.59
N GLN A 304 -15.28 -4.57 -9.46
CA GLN A 304 -14.79 -5.75 -10.16
C GLN A 304 -14.10 -6.74 -9.22
N LEU A 305 -13.32 -6.25 -8.25
CA LEU A 305 -12.65 -7.06 -7.24
C LEU A 305 -13.64 -7.92 -6.46
N ASN A 306 -14.83 -7.39 -6.17
CA ASN A 306 -15.83 -8.01 -5.29
C ASN A 306 -17.03 -8.62 -6.04
N ALA A 307 -17.13 -8.45 -7.37
CA ALA A 307 -18.25 -8.95 -8.18
C ALA A 307 -18.49 -10.47 -8.06
N GLY A 308 -17.42 -11.24 -7.88
CA GLY A 308 -17.46 -12.70 -7.72
C GLY A 308 -17.55 -13.18 -6.26
N GLY A 309 -17.70 -12.28 -5.30
CA GLY A 309 -17.50 -12.54 -3.88
C GLY A 309 -16.05 -12.35 -3.45
N ASP A 310 -15.84 -12.40 -2.14
CA ASP A 310 -14.64 -11.88 -1.50
C ASP A 310 -13.44 -12.83 -1.64
N THR A 311 -13.68 -14.14 -1.67
CA THR A 311 -12.65 -15.17 -1.53
C THR A 311 -12.53 -16.10 -2.73
N VAL A 312 -11.31 -16.57 -2.98
CA VAL A 312 -11.01 -17.70 -3.87
C VAL A 312 -10.96 -19.01 -3.07
N PRO A 313 -11.56 -20.12 -3.54
CA PRO A 313 -11.51 -21.42 -2.86
C PRO A 313 -10.09 -21.96 -2.70
N GLY A 314 -9.81 -22.63 -1.58
CA GLY A 314 -8.51 -23.23 -1.28
C GLY A 314 -7.47 -22.27 -0.68
N ILE A 315 -7.84 -21.01 -0.45
CA ILE A 315 -7.02 -20.03 0.29
C ILE A 315 -7.61 -19.83 1.68
N ASP A 316 -6.74 -19.79 2.68
CA ASP A 316 -7.06 -19.45 4.07
C ASP A 316 -6.82 -17.95 4.29
N TYR A 317 -7.85 -17.24 4.75
CA TYR A 317 -7.81 -15.79 4.92
C TYR A 317 -7.80 -15.41 6.40
N THR A 318 -6.83 -14.60 6.82
CA THR A 318 -6.85 -13.94 8.14
C THR A 318 -6.85 -12.43 7.94
N ILE A 319 -7.90 -11.76 8.39
CA ILE A 319 -8.14 -10.35 8.09
C ILE A 319 -8.20 -9.58 9.39
N VAL A 320 -7.26 -8.68 9.62
CA VAL A 320 -7.17 -7.89 10.84
C VAL A 320 -7.61 -6.47 10.54
N GLY A 321 -8.64 -6.01 11.23
CA GLY A 321 -9.11 -4.62 11.23
C GLY A 321 -8.88 -3.96 12.59
N THR A 322 -8.81 -2.63 12.64
CA THR A 322 -8.74 -1.88 13.91
C THR A 322 -9.89 -0.90 14.03
N ARG A 323 -10.49 -0.78 15.23
CA ARG A 323 -11.55 0.21 15.50
C ARG A 323 -11.05 1.66 15.40
N TYR A 324 -9.73 1.83 15.42
CA TYR A 324 -9.05 3.13 15.29
C TYR A 324 -8.58 3.39 13.84
N ASP A 325 -9.13 2.70 12.85
CA ASP A 325 -8.75 2.92 11.45
C ASP A 325 -9.44 4.17 10.91
N GLU A 326 -8.68 5.23 10.60
CA GLU A 326 -9.21 6.43 9.95
C GLU A 326 -9.17 6.36 8.43
N VAL A 327 -8.53 5.33 7.86
CA VAL A 327 -8.29 5.20 6.42
C VAL A 327 -9.31 4.24 5.85
N THR A 328 -9.26 2.96 6.19
CA THR A 328 -10.35 2.03 5.85
C THR A 328 -11.52 2.37 6.77
N ASN A 329 -12.49 3.12 6.26
CA ASN A 329 -13.57 3.67 7.08
C ASN A 329 -14.93 3.56 6.36
N PRO A 330 -15.92 2.88 6.95
CA PRO A 330 -15.87 2.10 8.19
C PRO A 330 -14.82 0.99 8.21
N TYR A 331 -14.18 0.73 9.36
CA TYR A 331 -13.04 -0.21 9.42
C TYR A 331 -13.40 -1.65 9.07
N ASP A 332 -14.65 -2.04 9.26
CA ASP A 332 -15.17 -3.36 8.91
C ASP A 332 -15.26 -3.58 7.40
N LEU A 333 -15.08 -2.55 6.56
CA LEU A 333 -14.86 -2.71 5.12
C LEU A 333 -13.60 -3.51 4.78
N THR A 334 -12.66 -3.68 5.73
CA THR A 334 -11.54 -4.59 5.54
C THR A 334 -11.96 -6.06 5.54
N PHE A 335 -13.00 -6.42 6.28
CA PHE A 335 -13.36 -7.81 6.56
C PHE A 335 -13.92 -8.50 5.33
N LEU A 336 -13.64 -9.80 5.19
CA LEU A 336 -14.12 -10.61 4.08
C LEU A 336 -15.25 -11.53 4.50
N LYS A 337 -16.14 -11.85 3.56
CA LYS A 337 -17.17 -12.88 3.69
C LYS A 337 -16.69 -14.17 3.05
N ALA A 338 -16.66 -15.25 3.83
CA ALA A 338 -16.27 -16.56 3.32
C ALA A 338 -17.20 -17.03 2.19
N GLY A 339 -16.63 -17.24 1.00
CA GLY A 339 -17.26 -17.95 -0.10
C GLY A 339 -17.09 -19.47 0.03
N PRO A 340 -17.71 -20.25 -0.88
CA PRO A 340 -17.60 -21.71 -0.85
C PRO A 340 -16.15 -22.18 -0.95
N GLY A 341 -15.73 -23.08 -0.04
CA GLY A 341 -14.40 -23.67 -0.08
C GLY A 341 -13.25 -22.74 0.34
N ALA A 342 -13.56 -21.57 0.93
CA ALA A 342 -12.59 -20.69 1.56
C ALA A 342 -12.86 -20.57 3.07
N HIS A 343 -11.81 -20.39 3.85
CA HIS A 343 -11.91 -20.10 5.28
C HIS A 343 -11.53 -18.64 5.52
N VAL A 344 -12.33 -17.92 6.33
CA VAL A 344 -12.05 -16.53 6.69
C VAL A 344 -12.07 -16.39 8.20
N SER A 345 -11.00 -15.81 8.75
CA SER A 345 -10.92 -15.33 10.13
C SER A 345 -10.83 -13.81 10.13
N ASN A 346 -11.95 -13.14 10.38
CA ASN A 346 -11.97 -11.70 10.61
C ASN A 346 -11.68 -11.43 12.09
N ILE A 347 -10.69 -10.60 12.37
CA ILE A 347 -10.21 -10.29 13.72
C ILE A 347 -10.21 -8.78 13.88
N THR A 348 -10.95 -8.27 14.86
CA THR A 348 -10.72 -6.89 15.32
C THR A 348 -9.54 -6.88 16.26
N LEU A 349 -8.54 -6.04 15.99
CA LEU A 349 -7.29 -5.98 16.75
C LEU A 349 -7.54 -5.83 18.26
N GLN A 350 -8.55 -5.05 18.65
CA GLN A 350 -8.92 -4.79 20.03
C GLN A 350 -9.62 -5.96 20.73
N ASP A 351 -10.13 -6.98 20.01
CA ASP A 351 -10.92 -8.06 20.60
C ASP A 351 -10.04 -8.93 21.50
N GLY A 352 -10.13 -8.74 22.82
CA GLY A 352 -9.27 -9.38 23.81
C GLY A 352 -7.97 -8.62 24.11
N CYS A 353 -7.82 -7.39 23.60
CA CYS A 353 -6.74 -6.47 23.98
C CYS A 353 -7.11 -5.00 23.71
N GLU A 354 -7.99 -4.44 24.52
CA GLU A 354 -8.44 -3.04 24.36
C GLU A 354 -7.35 -1.99 24.62
N GLN A 355 -6.20 -2.39 25.16
CA GLN A 355 -5.05 -1.50 25.31
C GLN A 355 -4.24 -1.31 24.01
N ASP A 356 -4.40 -2.17 23.01
CA ASP A 356 -3.81 -1.93 21.70
C ASP A 356 -4.66 -0.91 20.93
N VAL A 357 -4.15 0.33 20.84
CA VAL A 357 -4.83 1.46 20.19
C VAL A 357 -4.22 1.79 18.82
N SER A 358 -3.59 0.80 18.17
CA SER A 358 -3.03 0.97 16.83
C SER A 358 -4.09 1.40 15.83
N ASP A 359 -3.77 2.42 15.05
CA ASP A 359 -4.49 2.83 13.84
C ASP A 359 -4.03 2.06 12.60
N HIS A 360 -4.47 2.54 11.44
CA HIS A 360 -4.15 2.00 10.13
C HIS A 360 -2.64 1.80 9.89
N LEU A 361 -1.81 2.79 10.26
CA LEU A 361 -0.37 2.79 9.95
C LEU A 361 0.45 2.08 11.03
N THR A 362 0.02 2.20 12.27
CA THR A 362 0.72 1.66 13.44
C THR A 362 0.41 0.19 13.69
N MET A 363 -0.62 -0.39 13.05
CA MET A 363 -0.95 -1.82 13.12
C MET A 363 0.20 -2.73 12.69
N MET A 364 0.95 -2.35 11.63
CA MET A 364 2.15 -3.05 11.16
C MET A 364 3.30 -3.07 12.19
N TYR A 365 3.18 -2.28 13.26
CA TYR A 365 4.16 -2.10 14.32
C TYR A 365 3.61 -2.58 15.68
N SER A 366 2.45 -3.23 15.69
CA SER A 366 1.84 -3.81 16.89
C SER A 366 2.40 -5.22 17.16
N PRO A 367 2.88 -5.52 18.38
CA PRO A 367 3.20 -6.89 18.79
C PRO A 367 1.98 -7.81 18.72
N ARG A 368 0.78 -7.29 19.00
CA ARG A 368 -0.45 -8.07 18.89
C ARG A 368 -0.75 -8.45 17.44
N ALA A 369 -0.65 -7.51 16.51
CA ALA A 369 -0.82 -7.80 15.08
C ALA A 369 0.22 -8.83 14.60
N LEU A 370 1.47 -8.70 15.06
CA LEU A 370 2.52 -9.69 14.77
C LEU A 370 2.17 -11.08 15.32
N SER A 371 1.68 -11.18 16.55
CA SER A 371 1.26 -12.47 17.13
C SER A 371 0.10 -13.11 16.37
N ILE A 372 -0.81 -12.31 15.81
CA ILE A 372 -1.89 -12.78 14.94
C ILE A 372 -1.31 -13.31 13.62
N VAL A 373 -0.38 -12.59 13.00
CA VAL A 373 0.30 -13.02 11.77
C VAL A 373 1.04 -14.33 11.99
N LEU A 374 1.85 -14.43 13.06
CA LEU A 374 2.60 -15.64 13.38
C LEU A 374 1.68 -16.84 13.64
N ARG A 375 0.56 -16.63 14.33
CA ARG A 375 -0.45 -17.69 14.54
C ARG A 375 -1.14 -18.12 13.24
N ALA A 376 -1.39 -17.19 12.32
CA ALA A 376 -1.96 -17.53 11.02
C ALA A 376 -0.97 -18.34 10.18
N LEU A 377 0.32 -17.99 10.21
CA LEU A 377 1.38 -18.69 9.47
C LEU A 377 1.71 -20.07 10.07
N ASP A 378 1.75 -20.21 11.39
CA ASP A 378 1.92 -21.49 12.08
C ASP A 378 1.22 -21.49 13.46
N PRO A 379 0.01 -22.04 13.57
CA PRO A 379 -0.78 -21.95 14.80
C PRO A 379 -0.25 -22.80 15.96
N ALA A 380 0.47 -23.90 15.67
CA ALA A 380 0.91 -24.85 16.70
C ALA A 380 1.93 -24.25 17.71
N PRO A 381 3.00 -23.55 17.30
CA PRO A 381 3.90 -22.85 18.21
C PRO A 381 3.37 -21.50 18.69
N HIS A 382 2.32 -20.95 18.07
CA HIS A 382 1.78 -19.62 18.38
C HIS A 382 0.30 -19.66 18.88
N PRO A 383 -0.02 -20.40 19.96
CA PRO A 383 -1.41 -20.57 20.40
C PRO A 383 -2.01 -19.32 21.07
N ASN A 384 -1.17 -18.43 21.61
CA ASN A 384 -1.61 -17.25 22.36
C ASN A 384 -1.39 -15.98 21.54
N LEU A 385 -2.32 -15.04 21.65
CA LEU A 385 -2.16 -13.69 21.12
C LEU A 385 -1.60 -12.76 22.17
N ASP A 386 -0.63 -11.94 21.78
CA ASP A 386 -0.06 -10.93 22.65
C ASP A 386 -1.08 -9.83 22.94
N CYS A 387 -0.99 -9.25 24.13
CA CYS A 387 -1.71 -8.04 24.46
C CYS A 387 -0.77 -7.00 25.04
N THR A 388 -0.45 -6.00 24.23
CA THR A 388 0.49 -4.92 24.54
C THR A 388 -0.12 -3.59 24.11
N PHE A 389 0.17 -2.54 24.86
CA PHE A 389 -0.20 -1.19 24.45
C PHE A 389 0.67 -0.78 23.27
N ASN A 390 0.05 -0.38 22.14
CA ASN A 390 0.74 0.25 21.02
C ASN A 390 0.04 1.58 20.69
N PRO A 391 0.76 2.71 20.71
CA PRO A 391 0.12 4.02 20.64
C PRO A 391 -0.30 4.38 19.22
N TRP A 392 -1.46 5.01 19.15
CA TRP A 392 -2.02 5.67 17.97
C TRP A 392 -1.04 6.65 17.33
N LEU A 393 -1.02 6.72 15.98
CA LEU A 393 -0.24 7.57 15.08
C LEU A 393 1.30 7.42 15.13
N LEU A 394 1.86 7.14 16.30
CA LEU A 394 3.30 7.06 16.53
C LEU A 394 3.85 5.63 16.40
N GLY A 395 3.08 4.64 16.85
CA GLY A 395 3.57 3.28 17.10
C GLY A 395 4.65 3.25 18.20
N GLY A 396 5.33 2.12 18.37
CA GLY A 396 6.43 1.99 19.34
C GLY A 396 6.06 1.37 20.68
N GLY A 397 4.91 0.68 20.76
CA GLY A 397 4.52 -0.13 21.91
C GLY A 397 5.27 -1.46 22.03
N GLY A 398 5.87 -1.93 20.93
CA GLY A 398 6.75 -3.08 20.94
C GLY A 398 8.07 -2.75 21.61
N SER A 399 8.34 -3.36 22.76
CA SER A 399 9.72 -3.61 23.17
C SER A 399 10.27 -4.74 22.30
N LEU A 400 11.49 -4.55 21.77
CA LEU A 400 12.24 -5.63 21.13
C LEU A 400 12.61 -6.73 22.13
#